data_AF-A0A2A5NZ04-F1
#
_entry.id   AF-A0A2A5NZ04-F1
#
_cell.length_a   1.000
_cell.length_b   1.000
_cell.length_c   1.000
_cell.angle_alpha   90.00
_cell.angle_beta   90.00
_cell.angle_gamma   90.00
#
_symmetry.space_group_name_H-M   'P 1'
#
loop_
_entity.id
_entity.type
_entity.pdbx_description
1 polymer ?
#
loop_
_entity_poly.entity_id
_entity_poly.type
_entity_poly.pdbx_seq_one_letter_code
_entity_poly.pdbx_strand_id
1 'polypeptide(L)' 'GAIWKDEAGIVRINRLKCIGCKSCNYACPLSAPIFIEELRASSKCDLCDGDPECVKFCSSGALRAYPREEALNLRSKIYG' A
#
# COMPACT_ATOMS: atom_id res chain seq x y z
N GLY A 1 11.94 4.86 12.78
CA GLY A 1 10.94 3.78 12.91
C GLY A 1 11.05 2.79 11.76
N ALA A 2 10.35 1.65 11.82
CA ALA A 2 10.36 0.65 10.74
C ALA A 2 9.51 1.06 9.51
N ILE A 3 8.76 2.15 9.61
CA ILE A 3 7.86 2.65 8.57
C ILE A 3 8.37 3.99 8.07
N TRP A 4 8.39 4.18 6.76
CA TRP A 4 8.74 5.44 6.09
C TRP A 4 7.96 5.58 4.78
N LYS A 5 7.94 6.78 4.22
CA LYS A 5 7.44 7.06 2.87
C LYS A 5 8.65 7.34 1.98
N ASP A 6 8.72 6.68 0.83
CA ASP A 6 9.80 6.93 -0.14
C ASP A 6 9.52 8.16 -1.03
N GLU A 7 10.45 8.47 -1.93
CA GLU A 7 10.36 9.62 -2.85
C GLU A 7 9.22 9.49 -3.86
N ALA A 8 8.87 8.25 -4.26
CA ALA A 8 7.70 7.96 -5.10
C ALA A 8 6.37 8.11 -4.33
N GLY A 9 6.45 8.29 -3.02
CA GLY A 9 5.33 8.47 -2.12
C GLY A 9 4.70 7.18 -1.61
N ILE A 10 5.34 6.03 -1.85
CA ILE A 10 4.92 4.72 -1.35
C ILE A 10 5.33 4.61 0.12
N VAL A 11 4.37 4.30 0.99
CA VAL A 11 4.64 3.99 2.39
C VAL A 11 5.19 2.56 2.47
N ARG A 12 6.29 2.32 3.18
CA ARG A 12 6.99 1.03 3.25
C ARG A 12 7.17 0.57 4.68
N ILE A 13 7.31 -0.75 4.88
CA ILE A 13 7.65 -1.36 6.16
C ILE A 13 8.93 -2.20 5.98
N ASN A 14 9.98 -1.87 6.72
CA ASN A 14 11.24 -2.61 6.70
C ASN A 14 11.11 -3.72 7.73
N ARG A 15 10.91 -4.94 7.24
CA ARG A 15 10.71 -6.13 8.07
C ARG A 15 11.92 -6.41 8.97
N LEU A 16 13.14 -6.09 8.55
CA LEU A 16 14.35 -6.27 9.37
C LEU A 16 14.42 -5.29 10.55
N LYS A 17 13.76 -4.12 10.44
CA LYS A 17 13.64 -3.14 11.53
C LYS A 17 12.33 -3.28 12.32
N CYS A 18 11.41 -4.12 11.87
CA CYS A 18 10.10 -4.28 12.51
C CYS A 18 10.25 -5.13 13.77
N ILE A 19 9.92 -4.57 14.92
CA ILE A 19 9.96 -5.28 16.22
C ILE A 19 8.64 -5.97 16.59
N GLY A 20 7.65 -5.95 15.68
CA GLY A 20 6.36 -6.58 15.90
C GLY A 20 5.47 -5.95 16.98
N CYS A 21 5.65 -4.67 17.30
CA CYS A 21 4.86 -3.97 18.33
C CYS A 21 3.36 -3.77 18.00
N LYS A 22 2.96 -4.11 16.77
CA LYS A 22 1.61 -3.98 16.21
C LYS A 22 1.02 -2.56 16.18
N SER A 23 1.73 -1.52 16.65
CA SER A 23 1.23 -0.14 16.71
C SER A 23 0.71 0.41 15.37
N CYS A 24 1.34 0.05 14.26
CA CYS A 24 0.89 0.49 12.93
C CYS A 24 -0.44 -0.11 12.48
N ASN A 25 -0.76 -1.34 12.91
CA ASN A 25 -2.04 -1.97 12.61
C ASN A 25 -3.15 -1.23 13.37
N TYR A 26 -2.94 -0.90 14.65
CA TYR A 26 -3.90 -0.14 15.46
C TYR A 26 -4.05 1.32 15.04
N ALA A 27 -2.96 1.95 14.58
CA ALA A 27 -2.98 3.35 14.18
C ALA A 27 -3.64 3.60 12.81
N CYS A 28 -3.72 2.58 11.95
CA CYS A 28 -4.29 2.74 10.61
C CYS A 28 -5.82 2.62 10.65
N PRO A 29 -6.59 3.67 10.31
CA PRO A 29 -8.05 3.60 10.34
C PRO A 29 -8.63 2.62 9.31
N LEU A 30 -7.85 2.26 8.29
CA LEU A 30 -8.24 1.32 7.25
C LEU A 30 -7.84 -0.12 7.54
N SER A 31 -7.14 -0.38 8.66
CA SER A 31 -6.59 -1.70 8.98
C SER A 31 -5.75 -2.31 7.84
N ALA A 32 -5.06 -1.45 7.07
CA ALA A 32 -4.31 -1.87 5.88
C ALA A 32 -3.02 -2.67 6.20
N PRO A 33 -2.26 -2.35 7.26
CA PRO A 33 -1.18 -3.22 7.71
C PRO A 33 -1.73 -4.51 8.32
N ILE A 34 -1.11 -5.62 7.97
CA ILE A 34 -1.42 -6.96 8.48
C ILE A 34 -0.20 -7.47 9.23
N PHE A 35 -0.42 -8.02 10.42
CA PHE A 35 0.64 -8.71 11.17
C PHE A 35 0.76 -10.16 10.68
N ILE A 36 1.96 -10.54 10.25
CA ILE A 36 2.28 -11.90 9.83
C ILE A 36 2.91 -12.61 11.03
N GLU A 37 2.18 -13.54 11.63
CA GLU A 37 2.57 -14.17 12.91
C GLU A 37 3.86 -14.98 12.77
N GLU A 38 4.02 -15.70 11.66
CA GLU A 38 5.21 -16.51 11.35
C GLU A 38 6.48 -15.67 11.24
N LEU A 39 6.35 -14.43 10.76
CA LEU A 39 7.46 -13.48 10.62
C LEU A 39 7.62 -12.56 11.83
N ARG A 40 6.67 -12.60 12.77
CA ARG A 40 6.53 -11.65 13.88
C ARG A 40 6.66 -10.19 13.46
N ALA A 41 6.21 -9.88 12.25
CA ALA A 41 6.39 -8.57 11.63
C ALA A 41 5.13 -8.16 10.87
N SER A 42 4.86 -6.85 10.84
CA SER A 42 3.80 -6.30 9.99
C SER A 42 4.26 -6.14 8.55
N SER A 43 3.32 -6.37 7.63
CA SER A 43 3.45 -6.12 6.20
C SER A 43 2.23 -5.35 5.72
N LYS A 44 2.32 -4.74 4.54
CA LYS A 44 1.20 -4.11 3.84
C LYS A 44 1.53 -4.03 2.35
N CYS A 45 0.55 -3.70 1.52
CA CYS A 45 0.78 -3.36 0.11
C CYS A 45 1.89 -2.31 -0.02
N ASP A 46 2.93 -2.65 -0.77
CA ASP A 46 4.09 -1.81 -1.13
C ASP A 46 3.99 -1.32 -2.57
N LEU A 47 2.80 -1.43 -3.17
CA LEU A 47 2.51 -1.08 -4.55
C LEU A 47 3.36 -1.86 -5.57
N CYS A 48 3.93 -3.01 -5.19
CA CYS A 48 4.87 -3.79 -6.01
C CYS A 48 5.96 -2.90 -6.62
N ASP A 49 6.54 -2.01 -5.80
CA ASP A 49 7.56 -1.05 -6.23
C ASP A 49 7.14 -0.10 -7.36
N GLY A 50 5.82 0.18 -7.46
CA GLY A 50 5.26 1.06 -8.47
C GLY A 50 4.72 0.33 -9.70
N ASP A 51 4.81 -0.99 -9.75
CA ASP A 51 4.31 -1.82 -10.85
C ASP A 51 3.36 -2.94 -10.34
N PRO A 52 2.10 -2.59 -9.97
CA PRO A 52 1.22 -3.49 -9.22
C PRO A 52 0.77 -4.73 -10.00
N GLU A 53 1.17 -5.92 -9.53
CA GLU A 53 0.76 -7.20 -10.12
C GLU A 53 -0.76 -7.42 -10.12
N CYS A 54 -1.44 -6.94 -9.08
CA CYS A 54 -2.90 -7.05 -8.99
C CYS A 54 -3.62 -6.27 -10.10
N VAL A 55 -3.03 -5.18 -10.61
CA VAL A 55 -3.57 -4.40 -11.74
C VAL A 55 -3.36 -5.17 -13.04
N LYS A 56 -2.16 -5.74 -13.25
CA LYS A 56 -1.84 -6.54 -14.45
C LYS A 56 -2.74 -7.76 -14.59
N PHE A 57 -3.07 -8.41 -13.47
CA PHE A 57 -3.93 -9.60 -13.47
C PHE A 57 -5.42 -9.28 -13.61
N CYS A 58 -5.84 -8.03 -13.44
CA CYS A 58 -7.25 -7.65 -13.45
C CYS A 58 -7.83 -7.60 -14.87
N SER A 59 -8.24 -8.75 -15.41
CA SER A 59 -8.81 -8.87 -16.76
C SER A 59 -10.10 -8.06 -16.97
N SER A 60 -10.87 -7.80 -15.92
CA SER A 60 -12.09 -7.00 -16.00
C SER A 60 -11.82 -5.49 -16.07
N GLY A 61 -10.59 -5.03 -15.80
CA GLY A 61 -10.25 -3.61 -15.75
C GLY A 61 -10.81 -2.86 -14.54
N ALA A 62 -11.28 -3.58 -13.50
CA ALA A 62 -11.77 -2.96 -12.26
C ALA A 62 -10.65 -2.20 -11.51
N LEU A 63 -9.40 -2.68 -11.60
CA LEU A 63 -8.23 -2.05 -11.04
C LEU A 63 -7.41 -1.37 -12.13
N ARG A 64 -7.00 -0.12 -11.88
CA ARG A 64 -6.11 0.65 -12.75
C ARG A 64 -5.17 1.48 -11.89
N ALA A 65 -3.90 1.60 -12.29
CA ALA A 65 -2.91 2.44 -11.63
C ALA A 65 -2.46 3.56 -12.57
N TYR A 66 -2.42 4.78 -12.05
CA TYR A 66 -2.00 5.98 -12.76
C TYR A 66 -1.21 6.89 -11.81
N PRO A 67 -0.38 7.82 -12.32
CA PRO A 67 0.12 8.93 -11.53
C PRO A 67 -1.01 9.64 -10.79
N ARG A 68 -0.71 10.14 -9.59
CA ARG A 68 -1.73 10.68 -8.66
C ARG A 68 -2.65 11.71 -9.31
N GLU A 69 -2.09 12.68 -10.03
CA GLU A 69 -2.87 13.75 -10.68
C GLU A 69 -3.83 13.20 -11.74
N GLU A 70 -3.38 12.25 -12.55
CA GLU A 70 -4.22 11.61 -13.56
C GLU A 70 -5.34 10.78 -12.92
N ALA A 71 -5.04 10.03 -11.85
CA ALA A 71 -6.04 9.28 -11.10
C ALA A 71 -7.11 10.20 -10.49
N LEU A 72 -6.72 11.38 -9.98
CA LEU A 72 -7.66 12.37 -9.44
C LEU A 72 -8.56 12.95 -10.54
N ASN A 73 -8.00 13.27 -11.70
CA ASN A 73 -8.75 13.77 -12.86
C ASN A 73 -9.77 12.74 -13.36
N LEU A 74 -9.36 11.47 -13.47
CA LEU A 74 -10.24 10.37 -13.87
C LEU A 74 -11.37 10.17 -12.85
N ARG A 75 -11.05 10.17 -11.55
CA ARG A 75 -12.06 10.05 -10.49
C ARG A 75 -13.11 11.16 -10.60
N SER A 76 -12.68 12.40 -10.83
CA SER A 76 -13.59 13.54 -10.96
C SER A 76 -14.47 13.44 -12.21
N LYS A 77 -13.99 12.86 -13.31
CA LYS A 77 -14.79 12.69 -14.54
C LYS A 77 -15.82 11.56 -14.44
N ILE A 78 -15.50 10.50 -13.69
CA ILE A 78 -16.36 9.31 -13.57
C ILE A 78 -17.41 9.49 -12.47
N TYR A 79 -17.03 10.10 -11.34
CA TYR A 79 -17.84 10.15 -10.12
C TYR A 79 -18.13 11.57 -9.60
N GLY A 80 -17.55 12.60 -10.23
CA GLY A 80 -17.87 14.01 -9.93
C GLY A 80 -18.92 14.54 -10.89
#